data_AF-A0AA47EER4-F1
#
_entry.id   AF-A0AA47EER4-F1
#
_cell.length_a   1.000
_cell.length_b   1.000
_cell.length_c   1.000
_cell.angle_alpha   90.00
_cell.angle_beta   90.00
_cell.angle_gamma   90.00
#
_symmetry.space_group_name_H-M   'P 1'
#
loop_
_entity.id
_entity.type
_entity.pdbx_description
1 polymer ?
#
loop_
_entity_poly.entity_id
_entity_poly.type
_entity_poly.pdbx_seq_one_letter_code
_entity_poly.pdbx_strand_id
1 'polypeptide(L)' 'MEIKNKEIYDIFLGLSYSQLKDLFSKAKSKQEQDFYMTLSNMVLQREQERVIGK' A
#
# COMPACT_ATOMS: atom_id res chain seq x y z
N MET A 1 2.74 22.97 6.98
CA MET A 1 1.74 22.27 6.15
C MET A 1 1.82 20.77 6.44
N GLU A 2 1.07 20.27 7.41
CA GLU A 2 1.03 18.82 7.75
C GLU A 2 -0.19 18.09 7.16
N ILE A 3 -1.08 18.82 6.48
CA ILE A 3 -2.40 18.33 6.08
C ILE A 3 -2.34 17.28 4.95
N LYS A 4 -1.28 17.27 4.12
CA LYS A 4 -1.16 16.33 2.99
C LYS A 4 -0.81 14.89 3.39
N ASN A 5 -0.15 14.67 4.53
CA ASN A 5 0.34 13.34 4.89
C ASN A 5 -0.76 12.44 5.45
N LYS A 6 -1.73 13.00 6.19
CA LYS A 6 -2.89 12.24 6.68
C LYS A 6 -3.72 11.70 5.52
N GLU A 7 -3.96 12.53 4.50
CA GLU A 7 -4.76 12.14 3.34
C GLU A 7 -4.15 10.94 2.59
N ILE A 8 -2.82 10.92 2.38
CA ILE A 8 -2.15 9.80 1.68
C ILE A 8 -2.22 8.51 2.50
N TYR A 9 -2.01 8.61 3.82
CA TYR A 9 -2.07 7.44 4.70
C TYR A 9 -3.49 6.88 4.81
N ASP A 10 -4.51 7.75 4.91
CA ASP A 10 -5.91 7.36 4.95
C ASP A 10 -6.35 6.70 3.64
N ILE A 11 -5.89 7.22 2.49
CA ILE A 11 -6.07 6.58 1.18
C ILE A 11 -5.43 5.18 1.18
N PHE A 12 -4.20 5.06 1.68
CA PHE A 12 -3.52 3.76 1.77
C PHE A 12 -4.29 2.74 2.60
N LEU A 13 -4.82 3.13 3.78
CA LEU A 13 -5.57 2.24 4.66
C LEU A 13 -6.81 1.63 3.98
N GLY A 14 -7.40 2.34 3.02
CA GLY A 14 -8.54 1.90 2.23
C GLY A 14 -8.20 1.06 0.99
N LEU A 15 -6.93 0.93 0.62
CA LEU A 15 -6.52 0.15 -0.55
C LEU A 15 -6.41 -1.34 -0.23
N SER A 16 -7.04 -2.16 -1.08
CA SER A 16 -6.86 -3.61 -1.08
C SER A 16 -5.60 -4.03 -1.83
N TYR A 17 -5.11 -5.24 -1.55
CA TYR A 17 -3.96 -5.82 -2.24
C TYR A 17 -4.15 -5.89 -3.77
N SER A 18 -5.37 -6.21 -4.24
CA SER A 18 -5.67 -6.26 -5.69
C SER A 18 -5.58 -4.89 -6.35
N GLN A 19 -6.05 -3.82 -5.67
CA GLN A 19 -5.90 -2.45 -6.16
C GLN A 19 -4.44 -2.02 -6.23
N LEU A 20 -3.63 -2.36 -5.20
CA LEU A 20 -2.20 -2.08 -5.21
C LEU A 20 -1.47 -2.83 -6.33
N LYS A 21 -1.87 -4.07 -6.62
CA LYS A 21 -1.33 -4.85 -7.75
C LYS A 21 -1.69 -4.24 -9.11
N ASP A 22 -2.91 -3.73 -9.26
CA ASP A 22 -3.33 -3.02 -10.47
C ASP A 22 -2.52 -1.72 -10.66
N LEU A 23 -2.35 -0.93 -9.61
CA LEU A 23 -1.52 0.28 -9.61
C LEU A 23 -0.06 -0.03 -9.95
N PHE A 24 0.50 -1.09 -9.36
CA PHE A 24 1.84 -1.57 -9.68
C PHE A 24 1.99 -1.91 -11.17
N SER A 25 0.99 -2.56 -11.78
CA SER A 25 1.02 -2.90 -13.20
C SER A 25 0.93 -1.68 -14.14
N LYS A 26 0.33 -0.59 -13.65
CA LYS A 26 0.12 0.66 -14.42
C LYS A 26 1.22 1.69 -14.22
N ALA A 27 2.08 1.49 -13.22
CA ALA A 27 3.20 2.37 -12.88
C ALA A 27 4.10 2.64 -14.08
N LYS A 28 4.54 3.90 -14.21
CA LYS A 28 5.33 4.41 -15.35
C LYS A 28 6.82 4.41 -15.06
N SER A 29 7.20 4.35 -13.79
CA SER A 29 8.60 4.35 -13.38
C SER A 29 8.89 3.25 -12.37
N LYS A 30 10.17 2.92 -12.24
CA LYS A 30 10.65 2.00 -11.21
C LYS A 30 10.36 2.52 -9.80
N GLN A 31 10.47 3.82 -9.59
CA GLN A 31 10.16 4.47 -8.31
C GLN A 31 8.68 4.29 -7.91
N GLU A 32 7.76 4.44 -8.87
CA GLU A 32 6.33 4.18 -8.63
C GLU A 32 6.06 2.70 -8.36
N GLN A 33 6.70 1.79 -9.10
CA GLN A 33 6.61 0.35 -8.84
C GLN A 33 7.09 0.00 -7.43
N ASP A 34 8.23 0.55 -7.00
CA ASP A 34 8.79 0.29 -5.68
C ASP A 34 7.92 0.88 -4.56
N PHE A 35 7.27 2.02 -4.82
CA PHE A 35 6.28 2.60 -3.93
C PHE A 35 5.08 1.65 -3.74
N TYR A 36 4.43 1.19 -4.82
CA TYR A 36 3.29 0.28 -4.71
C TYR A 36 3.67 -1.09 -4.14
N MET A 37 4.90 -1.57 -4.39
CA MET A 37 5.44 -2.79 -3.78
C MET A 37 5.56 -2.63 -2.26
N THR A 38 6.07 -1.48 -1.80
CA THR A 38 6.16 -1.15 -0.37
C THR A 38 4.79 -1.17 0.30
N LEU A 39 3.79 -0.52 -0.31
CA LEU A 39 2.42 -0.53 0.20
C LEU A 39 1.82 -1.94 0.23
N SER A 40 2.07 -2.74 -0.81
CA SER A 40 1.59 -4.13 -0.89
C SER A 40 2.16 -4.99 0.24
N ASN A 41 3.45 -4.82 0.53
CA ASN A 41 4.10 -5.53 1.64
C ASN A 41 3.50 -5.14 3.00
N MET A 42 3.21 -3.86 3.23
CA MET A 42 2.56 -3.40 4.46
C MET A 42 1.16 -4.00 4.64
N VAL A 43 0.35 -4.07 3.57
CA VAL A 43 -0.96 -4.73 3.62
C VAL A 43 -0.82 -6.21 3.95
N LEU A 44 0.12 -6.91 3.31
CA LEU A 44 0.36 -8.33 3.58
C LEU A 44 0.83 -8.57 5.01
N GLN A 45 1.72 -7.73 5.55
CA GLN A 45 2.17 -7.83 6.95
C GLN A 45 1.00 -7.67 7.92
N ARG A 46 0.12 -6.68 7.70
CA ARG A 46 -1.07 -6.48 8.54
C ARG A 46 -2.02 -7.69 8.49
N GLU A 47 -2.25 -8.26 7.31
CA GLU A 47 -3.08 -9.47 7.18
C GLU A 47 -2.39 -10.70 7.81
N GLN A 48 -1.07 -10.81 7.69
CA GLN A 48 -0.30 -11.86 8.36
C GLN A 48 -0.39 -11.74 9.88
N GLU A 49 -0.26 -10.55 10.44
CA GLU A 49 -0.47 -10.30 11.88
C GLU A 49 -1.90 -10.67 12.30
N ARG A 50 -2.91 -10.38 11.48
CA ARG A 50 -4.31 -10.76 11.75
C ARG A 50 -4.55 -12.28 11.75
N VAL A 51 -3.81 -13.02 10.92
CA VAL A 51 -4.03 -14.47 10.70
C VAL A 51 -3.09 -15.34 11.56
N ILE A 52 -1.84 -14.93 11.73
CA ILE A 52 -0.75 -15.68 12.37
C ILE A 52 -0.42 -15.12 13.76
N GLY A 53 -0.77 -13.86 14.03
CA GLY A 53 -0.82 -13.38 15.40
C GLY A 53 -1.69 -14.34 16.21
N LYS A 54 -1.20 -14.74 17.39
CA LYS A 54 -1.97 -15.53 18.35
C LYS A 54 -3.43 -15.10 18.45
#